data_AF-A0A7Y4RIB3-F1
#
_entry.id   AF-A0A7Y4RIB3-F1
#
_cell.length_a   1.000
_cell.length_b   1.000
_cell.length_c   1.000
_cell.angle_alpha   90.00
_cell.angle_beta   90.00
_cell.angle_gamma   90.00
#
_symmetry.space_group_name_H-M   'P 1'
#
loop_
_entity.id
_entity.type
_entity.pdbx_description
1 polymer ?
#
loop_
_entity_poly.entity_id
_entity_poly.type
_entity_poly.pdbx_seq_one_letter_code
_entity_poly.pdbx_strand_id
1 'polypeptide(L)'
;MKVFRTLAFALVAMSLILAACAPATAAPTEAPVVETEAPVVATEAPVATEAPAAGLTCAEPIKVGLISDGSGPLAIYGAHIFRSFMLGMEYATGAAGSAGDKFDLTQTQENVFKIDDCEIIVYVRDDGSNAENTATVARELIDVQKVNILVGTVSSGATATLQGIALESKVPLIVGPAAANDITGVNFNEYTFRVSRNNYQDAMNECVALTQQYKTFVQIAPDYAFGQGSAAAFRDACSLEGAEFVADDIFAPLDTTDFTPYMEQIAGSGAEAYIVTWAGSGFVSLVQAAKDQGVTESMALGATFIDNVLMPTFFANAVGTTAGILYHYSAPQNAANDFLKEQDKARYGVMPDLFDADGMNAAILVVEAIKATNGDVNGDALKTAMEGISFEGPKGTVTIRPEDHVAIQDMYIMKLVSVTEADANFYEYVDTTRPEPPCLLPEALKDRCGALPYGNLSGN
;
A
#
# COMPACT_ATOMS: atom_id res chain seq x y z
N MET A 1 -13.16 23.43 50.82
CA MET A 1 -12.80 23.92 52.17
C MET A 1 -12.67 22.71 53.10
N LYS A 2 -11.44 22.43 53.60
CA LYS A 2 -11.05 21.55 54.75
C LYS A 2 -11.43 20.05 54.65
N VAL A 3 -10.52 19.09 54.39
CA VAL A 3 -9.29 18.61 55.10
C VAL A 3 -9.57 17.84 56.40
N PHE A 4 -9.16 16.56 56.45
CA PHE A 4 -8.56 15.77 57.56
C PHE A 4 -8.12 14.40 56.94
N ARG A 5 -6.85 13.96 56.77
CA ARG A 5 -5.66 13.75 57.65
C ARG A 5 -6.00 12.79 58.82
N THR A 6 -5.34 11.66 59.14
CA THR A 6 -3.94 11.19 58.99
C THR A 6 -3.76 9.76 59.58
N LEU A 7 -2.61 9.08 59.33
CA LEU A 7 -1.84 8.11 60.19
C LEU A 7 -2.36 6.64 60.29
N ALA A 8 -1.57 5.56 60.38
CA ALA A 8 -0.12 5.30 60.53
C ALA A 8 0.26 3.83 60.19
N PHE A 9 1.58 3.60 60.11
CA PHE A 9 2.42 2.42 59.86
C PHE A 9 2.45 1.28 60.93
N ALA A 10 3.10 0.16 60.55
CA ALA A 10 3.90 -0.81 61.33
C ALA A 10 3.17 -2.03 61.98
N LEU A 11 3.69 -3.26 62.14
CA LEU A 11 4.83 -4.09 61.66
C LEU A 11 4.71 -5.48 62.39
N VAL A 12 5.54 -6.49 62.02
CA VAL A 12 5.89 -7.75 62.75
C VAL A 12 4.97 -8.97 62.46
N ALA A 13 5.33 -10.01 61.69
CA ALA A 13 6.42 -11.02 61.74
C ALA A 13 6.24 -12.14 62.78
N MET A 14 6.11 -13.40 62.34
CA MET A 14 6.55 -14.56 63.13
C MET A 14 6.90 -15.77 62.24
N SER A 15 8.07 -16.31 62.53
CA SER A 15 8.83 -17.40 61.92
C SER A 15 8.54 -18.76 62.56
N LEU A 16 8.94 -19.86 61.90
CA LEU A 16 9.32 -21.13 62.55
C LEU A 16 10.26 -21.95 61.64
N ILE A 17 11.33 -22.48 62.24
CA ILE A 17 12.51 -23.17 61.67
C ILE A 17 12.65 -24.55 62.36
N LEU A 18 13.42 -25.46 61.72
CA LEU A 18 14.17 -26.66 62.20
C LEU A 18 13.44 -28.02 61.99
N ALA A 19 14.09 -29.15 61.63
CA ALA A 19 15.51 -29.56 61.68
C ALA A 19 15.83 -30.71 60.67
N ALA A 20 17.13 -31.04 60.56
CA ALA A 20 17.78 -32.00 59.66
C ALA A 20 17.79 -33.48 60.12
N CYS A 21 18.11 -34.40 59.19
CA CYS A 21 18.96 -35.60 59.40
C CYS A 21 19.34 -36.29 58.06
N ALA A 22 20.55 -36.85 57.99
CA ALA A 22 21.15 -37.62 56.88
C ALA A 22 21.40 -39.10 57.28
N PRO A 23 21.80 -39.98 56.33
CA PRO A 23 23.01 -40.79 56.59
C PRO A 23 23.92 -41.16 55.38
N ALA A 24 25.23 -41.19 55.68
CA ALA A 24 26.38 -42.07 55.32
C ALA A 24 26.72 -42.59 53.90
N THR A 25 27.79 -42.00 53.33
CA THR A 25 29.11 -42.51 52.87
C THR A 25 29.33 -43.91 52.25
N ALA A 26 30.01 -43.93 51.09
CA ALA A 26 30.96 -44.96 50.65
C ALA A 26 32.27 -44.30 50.14
N ALA A 27 33.41 -44.98 50.31
CA ALA A 27 34.79 -44.49 50.14
C ALA A 27 35.47 -45.05 48.84
N PRO A 28 36.76 -44.76 48.51
CA PRO A 28 37.15 -44.14 47.24
C PRO A 28 37.94 -45.06 46.28
N THR A 29 38.09 -44.65 45.02
CA THR A 29 39.05 -45.23 44.05
C THR A 29 40.02 -44.13 43.59
N GLU A 30 41.31 -44.48 43.52
CA GLU A 30 42.49 -43.63 43.29
C GLU A 30 42.49 -42.79 42.00
N ALA A 31 43.23 -41.68 42.06
CA ALA A 31 43.45 -40.72 40.99
C ALA A 31 44.71 -41.03 40.16
N PRO A 32 44.76 -40.68 38.86
CA PRO A 32 46.00 -40.43 38.16
C PRO A 32 46.39 -38.94 38.20
N VAL A 33 47.70 -38.75 38.25
CA VAL A 33 48.46 -37.52 38.39
C VAL A 33 48.22 -36.56 37.22
N VAL A 34 48.02 -35.27 37.50
CA VAL A 34 48.11 -34.19 36.51
C VAL A 34 49.43 -33.45 36.73
N GLU A 35 50.29 -33.48 35.72
CA GLU A 35 51.51 -32.68 35.62
C GLU A 35 51.19 -31.20 35.52
N THR A 36 52.02 -30.39 36.18
CA THR A 36 51.99 -28.93 36.15
C THR A 36 52.63 -28.42 34.85
N GLU A 37 51.86 -27.76 33.98
CA GLU A 37 52.40 -26.93 32.90
C GLU A 37 52.29 -25.42 33.22
N ALA A 38 53.24 -24.68 32.66
CA ALA A 38 53.60 -23.28 32.88
C ALA A 38 52.50 -22.26 32.52
N PRO A 39 52.58 -20.99 32.98
CA PRO A 39 51.51 -20.02 32.77
C PRO A 39 51.42 -19.62 31.30
N VAL A 40 50.25 -19.82 30.71
CA VAL A 40 49.92 -19.38 29.34
C VAL A 40 49.61 -17.88 29.37
N VAL A 41 50.36 -17.12 28.59
CA VAL A 41 50.09 -15.70 28.29
C VAL A 41 48.72 -15.62 27.61
N ALA A 42 47.79 -14.86 28.19
CA ALA A 42 46.49 -14.60 27.59
C ALA A 42 46.70 -13.93 26.22
N THR A 43 46.39 -14.66 25.15
CA THR A 43 46.32 -14.11 23.80
C THR A 43 44.90 -13.58 23.64
N GLU A 44 44.75 -12.27 23.47
CA GLU A 44 43.46 -11.66 23.12
C GLU A 44 42.92 -12.34 21.86
N ALA A 45 41.69 -12.83 21.95
CA ALA A 45 40.97 -13.33 20.78
C ALA A 45 40.83 -12.17 19.78
N PRO A 46 41.10 -12.38 18.48
CA PRO A 46 40.90 -11.34 17.49
C PRO A 46 39.40 -11.00 17.48
N VAL A 47 39.09 -9.75 17.78
CA VAL A 47 37.78 -9.16 17.49
C VAL A 47 37.56 -9.34 16.00
N ALA A 48 36.59 -10.18 15.63
CA ALA A 48 36.14 -10.28 14.25
C ALA A 48 35.65 -8.89 13.85
N THR A 49 36.48 -8.18 13.10
CA THR A 49 36.11 -6.93 12.47
C THR A 49 35.13 -7.34 11.38
N GLU A 50 33.84 -7.01 11.51
CA GLU A 50 32.92 -7.05 10.38
C GLU A 50 33.59 -6.26 9.25
N ALA A 51 33.90 -6.95 8.16
CA ALA A 51 34.30 -6.26 6.94
C ALA A 51 33.14 -5.31 6.59
N PRO A 52 33.41 -4.03 6.27
CA PRO A 52 32.35 -3.15 5.79
C PRO A 52 31.68 -3.85 4.60
N ALA A 53 30.34 -3.87 4.61
CA ALA A 53 29.58 -4.36 3.47
C ALA A 53 30.15 -3.69 2.21
N ALA A 54 30.58 -4.49 1.24
CA ALA A 54 31.05 -3.94 -0.02
C ALA A 54 29.91 -3.10 -0.62
N GLY A 55 30.17 -1.82 -0.90
CA GLY A 55 29.18 -0.94 -1.51
C GLY A 55 28.73 -1.46 -2.88
N LEU A 56 27.53 -1.08 -3.29
CA LEU A 56 26.95 -1.48 -4.57
C LEU A 56 27.76 -0.89 -5.72
N THR A 57 28.13 -1.72 -6.71
CA THR A 57 28.86 -1.28 -7.90
C THR A 57 28.14 -1.76 -9.17
N CYS A 58 27.89 -0.85 -10.11
CA CYS A 58 27.17 -1.14 -11.35
C CYS A 58 28.05 -0.76 -12.55
N ALA A 59 28.16 -1.67 -13.51
CA ALA A 59 28.96 -1.43 -14.72
C ALA A 59 28.28 -0.45 -15.69
N GLU A 60 26.94 -0.44 -15.70
CA GLU A 60 26.11 0.45 -16.51
C GLU A 60 25.01 1.07 -15.63
N PRO A 61 24.47 2.25 -16.00
CA PRO A 61 23.33 2.81 -15.30
C PRO A 61 22.12 1.89 -15.34
N ILE A 62 21.47 1.73 -14.20
CA ILE A 62 20.20 1.01 -14.07
C ILE A 62 19.09 1.92 -14.59
N LYS A 63 18.18 1.38 -15.39
CA LYS A 63 17.15 2.18 -16.08
C LYS A 63 15.76 1.77 -15.63
N VAL A 64 14.95 2.74 -15.23
CA VAL A 64 13.58 2.53 -14.76
C VAL A 64 12.63 3.33 -15.64
N GLY A 65 11.57 2.70 -16.12
CA GLY A 65 10.50 3.37 -16.86
C GLY A 65 9.30 3.63 -15.96
N LEU A 66 9.04 4.88 -15.61
CA LEU A 66 7.84 5.29 -14.87
C LEU A 66 6.75 5.76 -15.84
N ILE A 67 5.65 5.03 -15.89
CA ILE A 67 4.45 5.37 -16.67
C ILE A 67 3.35 5.75 -15.68
N SER A 68 2.78 6.94 -15.83
CA SER A 68 1.66 7.41 -15.01
C SER A 68 0.87 8.47 -15.80
N ASP A 69 -0.18 9.00 -15.19
CA ASP A 69 -1.19 9.81 -15.87
C ASP A 69 -0.84 11.30 -15.68
N GLY A 70 -0.11 11.88 -16.62
CA GLY A 70 0.15 13.34 -16.67
C GLY A 70 -1.00 14.12 -17.30
N SER A 71 -1.83 13.44 -18.08
CA SER A 71 -3.03 13.96 -18.71
C SER A 71 -4.19 12.96 -18.60
N GLY A 72 -5.34 13.31 -19.15
CA GLY A 72 -6.51 12.43 -19.13
C GLY A 72 -7.33 12.49 -17.82
N PRO A 73 -8.32 11.60 -17.68
CA PRO A 73 -9.33 11.67 -16.62
C PRO A 73 -8.79 11.40 -15.21
N LEU A 74 -7.60 10.79 -15.08
CA LEU A 74 -6.97 10.44 -13.80
C LEU A 74 -5.72 11.27 -13.50
N ALA A 75 -5.49 12.38 -14.21
CA ALA A 75 -4.27 13.19 -14.08
C ALA A 75 -3.99 13.71 -12.65
N ILE A 76 -5.05 13.95 -11.86
CA ILE A 76 -4.92 14.33 -10.45
C ILE A 76 -4.15 13.27 -9.65
N TYR A 77 -4.37 11.99 -9.94
CA TYR A 77 -3.72 10.86 -9.27
C TYR A 77 -2.33 10.60 -9.83
N GLY A 78 -2.12 10.79 -11.13
CA GLY A 78 -0.78 10.64 -11.71
C GLY A 78 0.20 11.69 -11.18
N ALA A 79 -0.27 12.89 -10.84
CA ALA A 79 0.53 13.90 -10.14
C ALA A 79 1.06 13.42 -8.78
N HIS A 80 0.27 12.63 -8.03
CA HIS A 80 0.73 12.02 -6.77
C HIS A 80 1.91 11.07 -7.06
N ILE A 81 1.76 10.20 -8.06
CA ILE A 81 2.77 9.20 -8.42
C ILE A 81 4.06 9.83 -8.90
N PHE A 82 4.00 10.80 -9.83
CA PHE A 82 5.22 11.44 -10.33
C PHE A 82 6.03 12.09 -9.22
N ARG A 83 5.37 12.82 -8.32
CA ARG A 83 6.03 13.50 -7.21
C ARG A 83 6.59 12.51 -6.19
N SER A 84 5.72 11.65 -5.66
CA SER A 84 6.09 10.75 -4.57
C SER A 84 7.06 9.65 -4.98
N PHE A 85 7.04 9.20 -6.24
CA PHE A 85 8.06 8.28 -6.75
C PHE A 85 9.44 8.94 -6.73
N MET A 86 9.56 10.18 -7.21
CA MET A 86 10.84 10.89 -7.21
C MET A 86 11.35 11.13 -5.78
N LEU A 87 10.46 11.55 -4.86
CA LEU A 87 10.82 11.68 -3.45
C LEU A 87 11.16 10.33 -2.81
N GLY A 88 10.47 9.26 -3.17
CA GLY A 88 10.79 7.90 -2.72
C GLY A 88 12.15 7.41 -3.21
N MET A 89 12.55 7.77 -4.43
CA MET A 89 13.89 7.50 -4.94
C MET A 89 14.94 8.26 -4.10
N GLU A 90 14.70 9.54 -3.79
CA GLU A 90 15.61 10.29 -2.90
C GLU A 90 15.72 9.67 -1.51
N TYR A 91 14.59 9.26 -0.93
CA TYR A 91 14.54 8.61 0.37
C TYR A 91 15.32 7.29 0.38
N ALA A 92 15.04 6.42 -0.60
CA ALA A 92 15.61 5.08 -0.65
C ALA A 92 17.10 5.06 -1.02
N THR A 93 17.55 6.04 -1.81
CA THR A 93 18.95 6.21 -2.20
C THR A 93 19.74 7.10 -1.23
N GLY A 94 19.06 7.91 -0.42
CA GLY A 94 19.68 8.85 0.51
C GLY A 94 20.28 10.09 -0.14
N ALA A 95 19.98 10.34 -1.42
CA ALA A 95 20.54 11.46 -2.19
C ALA A 95 19.49 12.09 -3.12
N ALA A 96 19.63 13.40 -3.34
CA ALA A 96 18.75 14.12 -4.28
C ALA A 96 18.97 13.65 -5.73
N GLY A 97 17.91 13.71 -6.54
CA GLY A 97 17.96 13.43 -7.97
C GLY A 97 18.48 14.62 -8.79
N SER A 98 18.83 14.38 -10.06
CA SER A 98 19.30 15.40 -11.00
C SER A 98 18.26 16.46 -11.39
N ALA A 99 16.96 16.20 -11.17
CA ALA A 99 15.87 17.15 -11.41
C ALA A 99 15.88 18.35 -10.45
N GLY A 100 16.67 18.27 -9.36
CA GLY A 100 16.72 19.31 -8.33
C GLY A 100 15.49 19.27 -7.41
N ASP A 101 15.17 20.42 -6.81
CA ASP A 101 14.20 20.48 -5.70
C ASP A 101 12.78 20.04 -6.10
N LYS A 102 12.34 20.33 -7.34
CA LYS A 102 10.98 20.00 -7.80
C LYS A 102 11.03 19.22 -9.10
N PHE A 103 10.35 18.07 -9.13
CA PHE A 103 10.09 17.37 -10.37
C PHE A 103 8.93 18.03 -11.11
N ASP A 104 9.17 18.38 -12.37
CA ASP A 104 8.17 18.95 -13.26
C ASP A 104 8.21 18.20 -14.59
N LEU A 105 7.18 17.38 -14.85
CA LEU A 105 7.09 16.56 -16.05
C LEU A 105 7.10 17.39 -17.35
N THR A 106 6.72 18.66 -17.29
CA THR A 106 6.73 19.56 -18.46
C THR A 106 8.14 19.99 -18.86
N GLN A 107 9.10 19.89 -17.93
CA GLN A 107 10.49 20.29 -18.13
C GLN A 107 11.46 19.10 -18.10
N THR A 108 11.13 18.07 -17.30
CA THR A 108 12.01 16.95 -16.99
C THR A 108 11.29 15.63 -17.26
N GLN A 109 11.84 14.83 -18.16
CA GLN A 109 11.35 13.48 -18.45
C GLN A 109 12.35 12.39 -18.06
N GLU A 110 13.52 12.80 -17.57
CA GLU A 110 14.61 11.93 -17.15
C GLU A 110 15.21 12.46 -15.85
N ASN A 111 15.35 11.60 -14.84
CA ASN A 111 15.93 11.97 -13.56
C ASN A 111 16.94 10.91 -13.12
N VAL A 112 18.13 11.35 -12.71
CA VAL A 112 19.23 10.47 -12.31
C VAL A 112 19.39 10.51 -10.80
N PHE A 113 19.37 9.33 -10.19
CA PHE A 113 19.67 9.09 -8.77
C PHE A 113 20.94 8.27 -8.64
N LYS A 114 21.53 8.25 -7.44
CA LYS A 114 22.74 7.46 -7.15
C LYS A 114 22.60 6.70 -5.86
N ILE A 115 22.98 5.43 -5.89
CA ILE A 115 23.17 4.60 -4.71
C ILE A 115 24.57 4.00 -4.80
N ASP A 116 25.43 4.34 -3.83
CA ASP A 116 26.87 4.08 -3.89
C ASP A 116 27.48 4.50 -5.25
N ASP A 117 28.11 3.58 -5.98
CA ASP A 117 28.71 3.84 -7.29
C ASP A 117 27.74 3.54 -8.46
N CYS A 118 26.48 3.21 -8.19
CA CYS A 118 25.45 2.93 -9.19
C CYS A 118 24.61 4.16 -9.52
N GLU A 119 24.44 4.44 -10.82
CA GLU A 119 23.47 5.42 -11.30
C GLU A 119 22.14 4.74 -11.63
N ILE A 120 21.03 5.35 -11.23
CA ILE A 120 19.66 4.94 -11.60
C ILE A 120 19.03 6.06 -12.41
N ILE A 121 18.70 5.79 -13.67
CA ILE A 121 18.03 6.73 -14.57
C ILE A 121 16.55 6.38 -14.65
N VAL A 122 15.69 7.30 -14.23
CA VAL A 122 14.24 7.18 -14.31
C VAL A 122 13.74 7.94 -15.53
N TYR A 123 13.19 7.22 -16.50
CA TYR A 123 12.51 7.76 -17.68
C TYR A 123 11.02 7.84 -17.42
N VAL A 124 10.41 9.00 -17.62
CA VAL A 124 9.01 9.25 -17.28
C VAL A 124 8.17 9.41 -18.54
N ARG A 125 7.00 8.78 -18.57
CA ARG A 125 6.04 8.87 -19.68
C ARG A 125 4.63 9.10 -19.15
N ASP A 126 3.90 9.95 -19.86
CA ASP A 126 2.46 10.15 -19.69
C ASP A 126 1.70 9.22 -20.64
N ASP A 127 0.84 8.36 -20.10
CA ASP A 127 -0.02 7.50 -20.90
C ASP A 127 -1.46 8.04 -21.08
N GLY A 128 -1.84 9.09 -20.36
CA GLY A 128 -3.16 9.72 -20.45
C GLY A 128 -4.33 8.82 -20.05
N SER A 129 -4.10 7.80 -19.21
CA SER A 129 -5.06 6.73 -18.89
C SER A 129 -5.49 5.89 -20.10
N ASN A 130 -4.71 5.86 -21.19
CA ASN A 130 -5.10 5.24 -22.46
C ASN A 130 -4.24 4.02 -22.79
N ALA A 131 -4.87 2.85 -22.92
CA ALA A 131 -4.19 1.58 -23.16
C ALA A 131 -3.30 1.54 -24.43
N GLU A 132 -3.72 2.18 -25.53
CA GLU A 132 -2.92 2.22 -26.76
C GLU A 132 -1.66 3.08 -26.58
N ASN A 133 -1.81 4.22 -25.89
CA ASN A 133 -0.68 5.07 -25.55
C ASN A 133 0.25 4.37 -24.53
N THR A 134 -0.29 3.70 -23.51
CA THR A 134 0.47 2.87 -22.57
C THR A 134 1.33 1.83 -23.32
N ALA A 135 0.75 1.14 -24.30
CA ALA A 135 1.49 0.18 -25.12
C ALA A 135 2.61 0.83 -25.93
N THR A 136 2.36 2.02 -26.46
CA THR A 136 3.33 2.79 -27.26
C THR A 136 4.52 3.22 -26.40
N VAL A 137 4.26 3.85 -25.25
CA VAL A 137 5.33 4.37 -24.37
C VAL A 137 6.07 3.23 -23.67
N ALA A 138 5.41 2.13 -23.30
CA ALA A 138 6.06 0.97 -22.71
C ALA A 138 7.04 0.32 -23.68
N ARG A 139 6.64 0.13 -24.95
CA ARG A 139 7.55 -0.39 -25.98
C ARG A 139 8.71 0.55 -26.26
N GLU A 140 8.50 1.87 -26.27
CA GLU A 140 9.60 2.82 -26.39
C GLU A 140 10.60 2.71 -25.23
N LEU A 141 10.10 2.64 -23.99
CA LEU A 141 10.94 2.46 -22.81
C LEU A 141 11.75 1.15 -22.87
N ILE A 142 11.12 0.05 -23.28
CA ILE A 142 11.80 -1.26 -23.38
C ILE A 142 12.75 -1.32 -24.58
N ASP A 143 12.30 -0.92 -25.76
CA ASP A 143 13.03 -1.16 -27.01
C ASP A 143 14.06 -0.07 -27.30
N VAL A 144 13.80 1.18 -26.90
CA VAL A 144 14.68 2.32 -27.14
C VAL A 144 15.50 2.63 -25.89
N GLN A 145 14.84 2.90 -24.75
CA GLN A 145 15.57 3.25 -23.53
C GLN A 145 16.25 2.05 -22.89
N LYS A 146 15.79 0.84 -23.17
CA LYS A 146 16.29 -0.42 -22.57
C LYS A 146 16.10 -0.41 -21.05
N VAL A 147 14.92 -0.02 -20.57
CA VAL A 147 14.61 -0.05 -19.14
C VAL A 147 14.68 -1.48 -18.60
N ASN A 148 15.18 -1.60 -17.38
CA ASN A 148 15.30 -2.85 -16.65
C ASN A 148 14.07 -3.16 -15.80
N ILE A 149 13.35 -2.12 -15.37
CA ILE A 149 12.15 -2.20 -14.54
C ILE A 149 11.12 -1.20 -15.09
N LEU A 150 9.86 -1.60 -15.13
CA LEU A 150 8.73 -0.72 -15.36
C LEU A 150 7.99 -0.44 -14.04
N VAL A 151 7.48 0.78 -13.91
CA VAL A 151 6.62 1.20 -12.82
C VAL A 151 5.39 1.86 -13.42
N GLY A 152 4.19 1.48 -12.95
CA GLY A 152 2.93 2.09 -13.40
C GLY A 152 1.76 1.11 -13.45
N THR A 153 0.57 1.54 -13.81
CA THR A 153 0.15 2.93 -14.00
C THR A 153 -1.16 3.18 -13.20
N VAL A 154 -1.78 4.36 -13.30
CA VAL A 154 -2.97 4.72 -12.51
C VAL A 154 -4.20 3.95 -12.95
N SER A 155 -4.44 3.87 -14.26
CA SER A 155 -5.58 3.13 -14.81
C SER A 155 -5.35 1.62 -14.74
N SER A 156 -6.31 0.88 -14.16
CA SER A 156 -6.26 -0.59 -14.14
C SER A 156 -6.37 -1.20 -15.53
N GLY A 157 -7.12 -0.58 -16.45
CA GLY A 157 -7.22 -1.03 -17.84
C GLY A 157 -5.91 -0.83 -18.61
N ALA A 158 -5.25 0.31 -18.39
CA ALA A 158 -3.92 0.56 -18.94
C ALA A 158 -2.87 -0.39 -18.36
N THR A 159 -2.94 -0.67 -17.05
CA THR A 159 -2.07 -1.61 -16.36
C THR A 159 -2.20 -3.04 -16.92
N ALA A 160 -3.40 -3.51 -17.24
CA ALA A 160 -3.58 -4.82 -17.88
C ALA A 160 -2.83 -4.92 -19.22
N THR A 161 -2.78 -3.83 -19.99
CA THR A 161 -1.97 -3.75 -21.23
C THR A 161 -0.48 -3.81 -20.91
N LEU A 162 -0.04 -3.06 -19.90
CA LEU A 162 1.35 -3.01 -19.47
C LEU A 162 1.85 -4.36 -18.95
N GLN A 163 1.03 -5.12 -18.21
CA GLN A 163 1.36 -6.46 -17.72
C GLN A 163 1.71 -7.43 -18.85
N GLY A 164 0.93 -7.41 -19.95
CA GLY A 164 1.21 -8.26 -21.11
C GLY A 164 2.57 -7.95 -21.74
N ILE A 165 2.90 -6.66 -21.87
CA ILE A 165 4.16 -6.19 -22.44
C ILE A 165 5.36 -6.52 -21.52
N ALA A 166 5.20 -6.31 -20.21
CA ALA A 166 6.19 -6.65 -19.19
C ALA A 166 6.52 -8.16 -19.22
N LEU A 167 5.49 -9.01 -19.31
CA LEU A 167 5.65 -10.46 -19.45
C LEU A 167 6.37 -10.85 -20.75
N GLU A 168 5.95 -10.30 -21.89
CA GLU A 168 6.56 -10.58 -23.21
C GLU A 168 8.05 -10.23 -23.23
N SER A 169 8.40 -9.08 -22.65
CA SER A 169 9.76 -8.55 -22.63
C SER A 169 10.62 -9.07 -21.47
N LYS A 170 10.02 -9.77 -20.49
CA LYS A 170 10.65 -10.18 -19.23
C LYS A 170 11.23 -9.00 -18.44
N VAL A 171 10.60 -7.83 -18.53
CA VAL A 171 10.93 -6.64 -17.74
C VAL A 171 9.94 -6.59 -16.58
N PRO A 172 10.39 -6.71 -15.32
CA PRO A 172 9.48 -6.66 -14.18
C PRO A 172 8.67 -5.36 -14.14
N LEU A 173 7.40 -5.47 -13.79
CA LEU A 173 6.48 -4.37 -13.59
C LEU A 173 6.12 -4.24 -12.12
N ILE A 174 6.34 -3.05 -11.56
CA ILE A 174 5.83 -2.66 -10.23
C ILE A 174 4.60 -1.78 -10.42
N VAL A 175 3.45 -2.30 -10.04
CA VAL A 175 2.16 -1.62 -10.16
C VAL A 175 1.92 -0.71 -8.96
N GLY A 176 1.58 0.53 -9.28
CA GLY A 176 0.98 1.50 -8.39
C GLY A 176 0.45 2.69 -9.20
N PRO A 177 -0.77 3.20 -8.93
CA PRO A 177 -1.72 2.83 -7.88
C PRO A 177 -2.85 1.88 -8.31
N ALA A 178 -2.86 1.34 -9.54
CA ALA A 178 -3.99 0.54 -10.04
C ALA A 178 -4.43 -0.59 -9.09
N ALA A 179 -5.75 -0.70 -8.88
CA ALA A 179 -6.33 -1.50 -7.79
C ALA A 179 -7.12 -2.74 -8.24
N ALA A 180 -7.32 -2.95 -9.55
CA ALA A 180 -8.10 -4.11 -10.02
C ALA A 180 -7.56 -5.43 -9.47
N ASN A 181 -8.47 -6.25 -8.93
CA ASN A 181 -8.18 -7.60 -8.45
C ASN A 181 -7.49 -8.46 -9.51
N ASP A 182 -7.89 -8.29 -10.77
CA ASP A 182 -7.37 -9.05 -11.90
C ASP A 182 -5.85 -8.98 -12.04
N ILE A 183 -5.21 -7.85 -11.66
CA ILE A 183 -3.77 -7.62 -11.82
C ILE A 183 -2.94 -8.71 -11.11
N THR A 184 -3.35 -9.08 -9.89
CA THR A 184 -2.76 -10.17 -9.09
C THR A 184 -3.71 -11.37 -8.99
N GLY A 185 -4.65 -11.46 -9.91
CA GLY A 185 -5.68 -12.49 -9.98
C GLY A 185 -5.64 -13.13 -11.35
N VAL A 186 -6.71 -12.99 -12.14
CA VAL A 186 -6.82 -13.64 -13.46
C VAL A 186 -5.72 -13.25 -14.46
N ASN A 187 -5.14 -12.04 -14.35
CA ASN A 187 -4.04 -11.56 -15.19
C ASN A 187 -2.66 -11.73 -14.53
N PHE A 188 -2.60 -12.45 -13.41
CA PHE A 188 -1.35 -12.68 -12.71
C PHE A 188 -0.29 -13.26 -13.64
N ASN A 189 0.91 -12.72 -13.54
CA ASN A 189 2.11 -13.27 -14.11
C ASN A 189 3.30 -12.98 -13.20
N GLU A 190 4.31 -13.82 -13.29
CA GLU A 190 5.45 -13.80 -12.37
C GLU A 190 6.29 -12.51 -12.46
N TYR A 191 6.22 -11.73 -13.56
CA TYR A 191 6.96 -10.47 -13.69
C TYR A 191 6.19 -9.25 -13.16
N THR A 192 4.95 -9.40 -12.71
CA THR A 192 4.17 -8.29 -12.14
C THR A 192 4.15 -8.37 -10.63
N PHE A 193 4.48 -7.26 -9.99
CA PHE A 193 4.40 -7.05 -8.54
C PHE A 193 3.56 -5.80 -8.31
N ARG A 194 2.85 -5.70 -7.18
CA ARG A 194 2.06 -4.50 -6.88
C ARG A 194 2.38 -3.98 -5.49
N VAL A 195 2.62 -2.68 -5.39
CA VAL A 195 2.81 -1.96 -4.11
C VAL A 195 1.53 -1.28 -3.62
N SER A 196 0.56 -1.04 -4.51
CA SER A 196 -0.76 -0.54 -4.14
C SER A 196 -1.67 -1.64 -3.59
N ARG A 197 -2.71 -1.21 -2.88
CA ARG A 197 -3.83 -2.06 -2.48
C ARG A 197 -4.64 -2.59 -3.68
N ASN A 198 -5.46 -3.61 -3.44
CA ASN A 198 -6.48 -4.07 -4.40
C ASN A 198 -7.92 -3.81 -3.93
N ASN A 199 -8.89 -4.10 -4.80
CA ASN A 199 -10.31 -3.95 -4.50
C ASN A 199 -10.74 -4.69 -3.22
N TYR A 200 -10.20 -5.89 -2.95
CA TYR A 200 -10.50 -6.61 -1.70
C TYR A 200 -9.98 -5.88 -0.47
N GLN A 201 -8.77 -5.32 -0.52
CA GLN A 201 -8.23 -4.56 0.60
C GLN A 201 -9.06 -3.30 0.86
N ASP A 202 -9.49 -2.60 -0.20
CA ASP A 202 -10.43 -1.46 -0.09
C ASP A 202 -11.76 -1.91 0.56
N ALA A 203 -12.38 -2.97 0.03
CA ALA A 203 -13.66 -3.49 0.55
C ALA A 203 -13.55 -3.99 2.00
N MET A 204 -12.52 -4.75 2.34
CA MET A 204 -12.28 -5.24 3.70
C MET A 204 -12.08 -4.10 4.69
N ASN A 205 -11.33 -3.05 4.32
CA ASN A 205 -11.12 -1.91 5.18
C ASN A 205 -12.42 -1.12 5.39
N GLU A 206 -13.19 -0.90 4.32
CA GLU A 206 -14.37 -0.06 4.38
C GLU A 206 -15.57 -0.76 5.05
N CYS A 207 -15.76 -2.06 4.79
CA CYS A 207 -16.86 -2.84 5.36
C CYS A 207 -16.81 -2.84 6.91
N VAL A 208 -15.63 -2.85 7.53
CA VAL A 208 -15.45 -2.79 9.00
C VAL A 208 -16.25 -1.65 9.64
N ALA A 209 -16.32 -0.49 8.98
CA ALA A 209 -17.08 0.68 9.45
C ALA A 209 -18.51 0.71 8.90
N LEU A 210 -18.72 0.32 7.65
CA LEU A 210 -20.04 0.37 7.01
C LEU A 210 -21.03 -0.60 7.65
N THR A 211 -20.64 -1.85 7.91
CA THR A 211 -21.54 -2.89 8.42
C THR A 211 -21.94 -2.69 9.88
N GLN A 212 -21.22 -1.83 10.60
CA GLN A 212 -21.61 -1.35 11.94
C GLN A 212 -22.73 -0.31 11.87
N GLN A 213 -22.82 0.43 10.77
CA GLN A 213 -23.75 1.55 10.59
C GLN A 213 -25.01 1.14 9.81
N TYR A 214 -24.86 0.25 8.83
CA TYR A 214 -25.92 -0.15 7.91
C TYR A 214 -25.94 -1.66 7.71
N LYS A 215 -27.11 -2.21 7.38
CA LYS A 215 -27.33 -3.65 7.18
C LYS A 215 -27.69 -4.01 5.74
N THR A 216 -28.30 -3.11 4.99
CA THR A 216 -28.69 -3.35 3.61
C THR A 216 -28.02 -2.36 2.65
N PHE A 217 -27.46 -2.89 1.56
CA PHE A 217 -26.72 -2.13 0.57
C PHE A 217 -27.24 -2.33 -0.85
N VAL A 218 -27.05 -1.31 -1.67
CA VAL A 218 -26.94 -1.39 -3.14
C VAL A 218 -25.60 -0.77 -3.51
N GLN A 219 -25.07 -1.02 -4.71
CA GLN A 219 -23.80 -0.42 -5.10
C GLN A 219 -23.77 0.01 -6.56
N ILE A 220 -22.97 1.04 -6.82
CA ILE A 220 -22.68 1.57 -8.15
C ILE A 220 -21.17 1.63 -8.38
N ALA A 221 -20.74 1.16 -9.55
CA ALA A 221 -19.35 1.14 -9.94
C ALA A 221 -19.17 1.37 -11.46
N PRO A 222 -17.98 1.78 -11.93
CA PRO A 222 -17.74 1.93 -13.36
C PRO A 222 -17.64 0.55 -14.05
N ASP A 223 -18.16 0.43 -15.26
CA ASP A 223 -18.24 -0.83 -16.01
C ASP A 223 -16.91 -1.24 -16.66
N TYR A 224 -15.93 -1.54 -15.82
CA TYR A 224 -14.64 -2.13 -16.21
C TYR A 224 -14.01 -2.86 -15.01
N ALA A 225 -12.85 -3.50 -15.24
CA ALA A 225 -12.18 -4.38 -14.26
C ALA A 225 -12.06 -3.81 -12.83
N PHE A 226 -11.75 -2.51 -12.67
CA PHE A 226 -11.70 -1.90 -11.33
C PHE A 226 -13.07 -1.88 -10.64
N GLY A 227 -14.12 -1.43 -11.34
CA GLY A 227 -15.45 -1.30 -10.74
C GLY A 227 -16.14 -2.64 -10.54
N GLN A 228 -16.03 -3.56 -11.50
CA GLN A 228 -16.53 -4.93 -11.37
C GLN A 228 -15.82 -5.69 -10.24
N GLY A 229 -14.49 -5.54 -10.14
CA GLY A 229 -13.69 -6.12 -9.06
C GLY A 229 -14.05 -5.54 -7.69
N SER A 230 -14.27 -4.22 -7.59
CA SER A 230 -14.79 -3.59 -6.36
C SER A 230 -16.16 -4.10 -5.99
N ALA A 231 -17.12 -4.14 -6.91
CA ALA A 231 -18.47 -4.61 -6.63
C ALA A 231 -18.47 -6.04 -6.07
N ALA A 232 -17.70 -6.94 -6.69
CA ALA A 232 -17.54 -8.31 -6.19
C ALA A 232 -16.90 -8.34 -4.79
N ALA A 233 -15.85 -7.56 -4.57
CA ALA A 233 -15.13 -7.49 -3.29
C ALA A 233 -15.99 -6.92 -2.15
N PHE A 234 -16.73 -5.84 -2.38
CA PHE A 234 -17.66 -5.26 -1.40
C PHE A 234 -18.78 -6.23 -1.07
N ARG A 235 -19.34 -6.89 -2.09
CA ARG A 235 -20.37 -7.90 -1.89
C ARG A 235 -19.87 -9.03 -1.00
N ASP A 236 -18.67 -9.53 -1.24
CA ASP A 236 -18.07 -10.58 -0.41
C ASP A 236 -17.75 -10.08 1.01
N ALA A 237 -16.95 -9.02 1.15
CA ALA A 237 -16.48 -8.50 2.43
C ALA A 237 -17.61 -8.05 3.36
N CYS A 238 -18.55 -7.25 2.86
CA CYS A 238 -19.64 -6.75 3.70
C CYS A 238 -20.64 -7.88 4.03
N SER A 239 -20.88 -8.84 3.13
CA SER A 239 -21.73 -10.00 3.44
C SER A 239 -21.10 -10.90 4.51
N LEU A 240 -19.77 -11.07 4.49
CA LEU A 240 -19.05 -11.81 5.52
C LEU A 240 -19.22 -11.16 6.91
N GLU A 241 -19.36 -9.85 6.96
CA GLU A 241 -19.68 -9.08 8.17
C GLU A 241 -21.18 -8.99 8.50
N GLY A 242 -22.02 -9.70 7.74
CA GLY A 242 -23.45 -9.86 8.01
C GLY A 242 -24.35 -8.80 7.36
N ALA A 243 -23.87 -8.07 6.36
CA ALA A 243 -24.69 -7.21 5.53
C ALA A 243 -25.41 -7.98 4.41
N GLU A 244 -26.45 -7.37 3.83
CA GLU A 244 -27.20 -7.90 2.70
C GLU A 244 -27.21 -6.89 1.54
N PHE A 245 -26.95 -7.36 0.32
CA PHE A 245 -27.12 -6.54 -0.88
C PHE A 245 -28.49 -6.80 -1.48
N VAL A 246 -29.41 -5.85 -1.35
CA VAL A 246 -30.85 -6.01 -1.65
C VAL A 246 -31.21 -5.78 -3.12
N ALA A 247 -30.21 -5.43 -3.94
CA ALA A 247 -30.34 -5.25 -5.38
C ALA A 247 -29.08 -5.77 -6.10
N ASP A 248 -29.22 -5.94 -7.42
CA ASP A 248 -28.10 -6.24 -8.31
C ASP A 248 -27.12 -5.06 -8.37
N ASP A 249 -25.88 -5.36 -8.75
CA ASP A 249 -24.83 -4.36 -8.90
C ASP A 249 -25.13 -3.45 -10.10
N ILE A 250 -25.01 -2.14 -9.89
CA ILE A 250 -25.27 -1.14 -10.92
C ILE A 250 -23.92 -0.74 -11.54
N PHE A 251 -23.78 -0.96 -12.84
CA PHE A 251 -22.60 -0.56 -13.60
C PHE A 251 -22.91 0.56 -14.58
N ALA A 252 -22.06 1.58 -14.60
CA ALA A 252 -22.16 2.70 -15.52
C ALA A 252 -20.86 2.84 -16.34
N PRO A 253 -20.92 3.20 -17.63
CA PRO A 253 -19.72 3.51 -18.41
C PRO A 253 -18.83 4.55 -17.71
N LEU A 254 -17.50 4.41 -17.82
CA LEU A 254 -16.56 5.32 -17.13
C LEU A 254 -16.72 6.80 -17.56
N ASP A 255 -17.15 7.03 -18.80
CA ASP A 255 -17.41 8.35 -19.39
C ASP A 255 -18.84 8.86 -19.14
N THR A 256 -19.62 8.18 -18.28
CA THR A 256 -20.96 8.63 -17.89
C THR A 256 -20.91 10.03 -17.29
N THR A 257 -21.70 10.94 -17.86
CA THR A 257 -21.88 12.31 -17.34
C THR A 257 -23.26 12.56 -16.76
N ASP A 258 -24.26 11.75 -17.14
CA ASP A 258 -25.62 11.80 -16.60
C ASP A 258 -25.88 10.55 -15.77
N PHE A 259 -25.92 10.72 -14.45
CA PHE A 259 -26.12 9.64 -13.50
C PHE A 259 -27.59 9.46 -13.07
N THR A 260 -28.50 10.30 -13.58
CA THR A 260 -29.93 10.27 -13.23
C THR A 260 -30.56 8.88 -13.28
N PRO A 261 -30.45 8.10 -14.38
CA PRO A 261 -31.11 6.78 -14.46
C PRO A 261 -30.53 5.74 -13.49
N TYR A 262 -29.28 5.92 -13.05
CA TYR A 262 -28.66 5.05 -12.05
C TYR A 262 -29.13 5.43 -10.64
N MET A 263 -29.32 6.73 -10.37
CA MET A 263 -29.86 7.22 -9.10
C MET A 263 -31.32 6.82 -8.89
N GLU A 264 -32.13 6.73 -9.95
CA GLU A 264 -33.49 6.17 -9.88
C GLU A 264 -33.49 4.69 -9.45
N GLN A 265 -32.54 3.89 -9.97
CA GLN A 265 -32.36 2.50 -9.56
C GLN A 265 -31.90 2.39 -8.11
N ILE A 266 -30.95 3.22 -7.69
CA ILE A 266 -30.47 3.28 -6.30
C ILE A 266 -31.63 3.64 -5.36
N ALA A 267 -32.38 4.71 -5.64
CA ALA A 267 -33.52 5.14 -4.84
C ALA A 267 -34.62 4.06 -4.75
N GLY A 268 -34.82 3.30 -5.83
CA GLY A 268 -35.77 2.20 -5.90
C GLY A 268 -35.35 0.90 -5.21
N SER A 269 -34.08 0.79 -4.78
CA SER A 269 -33.52 -0.46 -4.22
C SER A 269 -34.07 -0.81 -2.83
N GLY A 270 -34.46 0.20 -2.05
CA GLY A 270 -34.86 0.03 -0.64
C GLY A 270 -33.70 -0.27 0.32
N ALA A 271 -32.44 -0.10 -0.10
CA ALA A 271 -31.28 -0.24 0.76
C ALA A 271 -31.16 0.91 1.77
N GLU A 272 -30.46 0.68 2.89
CA GLU A 272 -30.13 1.71 3.87
C GLU A 272 -29.00 2.62 3.39
N ALA A 273 -28.04 2.05 2.65
CA ALA A 273 -26.90 2.76 2.09
C ALA A 273 -26.59 2.31 0.65
N TYR A 274 -25.99 3.21 -0.12
CA TYR A 274 -25.46 2.90 -1.45
C TYR A 274 -23.94 3.03 -1.44
N ILE A 275 -23.24 1.95 -1.80
CA ILE A 275 -21.79 1.96 -1.93
C ILE A 275 -21.40 2.55 -3.28
N VAL A 276 -20.50 3.53 -3.28
CA VAL A 276 -19.98 4.16 -4.50
C VAL A 276 -18.52 3.80 -4.68
N THR A 277 -18.22 3.08 -5.76
CA THR A 277 -16.85 2.96 -6.27
C THR A 277 -16.72 3.86 -7.49
N TRP A 278 -15.96 4.94 -7.40
CA TRP A 278 -15.65 5.78 -8.57
C TRP A 278 -14.34 6.54 -8.38
N ALA A 279 -13.63 6.78 -9.48
CA ALA A 279 -12.37 7.52 -9.48
C ALA A 279 -12.36 8.52 -10.65
N GLY A 280 -11.75 9.69 -10.43
CA GLY A 280 -11.60 10.72 -11.47
C GLY A 280 -12.88 11.52 -11.73
N SER A 281 -12.94 12.13 -12.91
CA SER A 281 -13.88 13.24 -13.24
C SER A 281 -15.37 12.92 -13.13
N GLY A 282 -15.78 11.66 -13.29
CA GLY A 282 -17.20 11.27 -13.24
C GLY A 282 -17.83 11.34 -11.84
N PHE A 283 -17.01 11.34 -10.77
CA PHE A 283 -17.51 11.31 -9.39
C PHE A 283 -18.36 12.55 -9.05
N VAL A 284 -17.99 13.72 -9.58
CA VAL A 284 -18.72 14.97 -9.33
C VAL A 284 -20.15 14.90 -9.85
N SER A 285 -20.32 14.44 -11.10
CA SER A 285 -21.64 14.29 -11.72
C SER A 285 -22.49 13.23 -11.00
N LEU A 286 -21.86 12.16 -10.50
CA LEU A 286 -22.52 11.11 -9.73
C LEU A 286 -23.13 11.69 -8.45
N VAL A 287 -22.33 12.38 -7.63
CA VAL A 287 -22.82 12.93 -6.36
C VAL A 287 -23.87 14.03 -6.59
N GLN A 288 -23.70 14.86 -7.63
CA GLN A 288 -24.69 15.87 -7.99
C GLN A 288 -26.04 15.23 -8.37
N ALA A 289 -26.03 14.19 -9.19
CA ALA A 289 -27.25 13.46 -9.54
C ALA A 289 -27.91 12.81 -8.31
N ALA A 290 -27.11 12.23 -7.40
CA ALA A 290 -27.63 11.65 -6.16
C ALA A 290 -28.37 12.69 -5.31
N LYS A 291 -27.82 13.91 -5.24
CA LYS A 291 -28.46 15.04 -4.54
C LYS A 291 -29.74 15.49 -5.26
N ASP A 292 -29.68 15.70 -6.58
CA ASP A 292 -30.83 16.21 -7.35
C ASP A 292 -32.01 15.24 -7.38
N GLN A 293 -31.74 13.93 -7.31
CA GLN A 293 -32.75 12.88 -7.20
C GLN A 293 -33.20 12.58 -5.76
N GLY A 294 -32.67 13.29 -4.75
CA GLY A 294 -33.03 13.09 -3.34
C GLY A 294 -32.51 11.78 -2.73
N VAL A 295 -31.58 11.08 -3.40
CA VAL A 295 -30.96 9.86 -2.88
C VAL A 295 -30.22 10.15 -1.58
N THR A 296 -29.49 11.27 -1.51
CA THR A 296 -28.74 11.66 -0.31
C THR A 296 -29.62 12.01 0.90
N GLU A 297 -30.93 12.22 0.69
CA GLU A 297 -31.90 12.49 1.76
C GLU A 297 -32.54 11.21 2.32
N SER A 298 -32.56 10.15 1.52
CA SER A 298 -33.26 8.89 1.82
C SER A 298 -32.34 7.71 2.09
N MET A 299 -31.08 7.77 1.64
CA MET A 299 -30.08 6.73 1.76
C MET A 299 -28.73 7.30 2.15
N ALA A 300 -27.96 6.55 2.95
CA ALA A 300 -26.60 6.94 3.28
C ALA A 300 -25.61 6.64 2.16
N LEU A 301 -24.60 7.50 1.99
CA LEU A 301 -23.47 7.23 1.12
C LEU A 301 -22.49 6.29 1.85
N GLY A 302 -22.30 5.08 1.32
CA GLY A 302 -21.18 4.21 1.66
C GLY A 302 -20.01 4.56 0.73
N ALA A 303 -19.02 5.27 1.23
CA ALA A 303 -17.81 5.51 0.45
C ALA A 303 -16.61 5.64 1.39
N THR A 304 -15.48 5.09 0.97
CA THR A 304 -14.16 5.48 1.48
C THR A 304 -13.99 6.99 1.37
N PHE A 305 -13.21 7.56 2.27
CA PHE A 305 -12.76 8.93 2.10
C PHE A 305 -11.93 9.06 0.81
N ILE A 306 -12.11 10.20 0.15
CA ILE A 306 -11.57 10.51 -1.18
C ILE A 306 -10.39 11.49 -1.08
N ASP A 307 -9.87 11.93 -2.23
CA ASP A 307 -8.76 12.87 -2.31
C ASP A 307 -9.06 14.22 -1.63
N ASN A 308 -8.01 14.82 -1.08
CA ASN A 308 -8.08 16.03 -0.28
C ASN A 308 -8.66 17.24 -1.04
N VAL A 309 -8.52 17.26 -2.37
CA VAL A 309 -9.02 18.35 -3.21
C VAL A 309 -10.55 18.31 -3.29
N LEU A 310 -11.12 17.12 -3.40
CA LEU A 310 -12.56 16.93 -3.56
C LEU A 310 -13.32 16.79 -2.22
N MET A 311 -12.64 16.44 -1.12
CA MET A 311 -13.23 16.32 0.22
C MET A 311 -14.12 17.50 0.65
N PRO A 312 -13.70 18.79 0.53
CA PRO A 312 -14.54 19.92 0.93
C PRO A 312 -15.84 20.07 0.13
N THR A 313 -15.86 19.56 -1.10
CA THR A 313 -17.02 19.67 -2.00
C THR A 313 -18.06 18.60 -1.67
N PHE A 314 -17.63 17.36 -1.40
CA PHE A 314 -18.54 16.21 -1.29
C PHE A 314 -18.85 15.79 0.14
N PHE A 315 -17.92 16.02 1.06
CA PHE A 315 -18.01 15.47 2.43
C PHE A 315 -18.30 16.54 3.49
N ALA A 316 -18.61 17.78 3.11
CA ALA A 316 -18.96 18.85 4.07
C ALA A 316 -20.15 18.48 4.97
N ASN A 317 -21.14 17.77 4.43
CA ASN A 317 -22.30 17.29 5.20
C ASN A 317 -22.05 15.94 5.89
N ALA A 318 -20.89 15.32 5.67
CA ALA A 318 -20.48 14.06 6.27
C ALA A 318 -19.49 14.26 7.45
N VAL A 319 -19.22 15.50 7.86
CA VAL A 319 -18.38 15.77 9.03
C VAL A 319 -18.99 15.08 10.27
N GLY A 320 -18.17 14.31 10.97
CA GLY A 320 -18.54 13.46 12.10
C GLY A 320 -18.59 11.97 11.75
N THR A 321 -18.63 11.60 10.47
CA THR A 321 -18.64 10.20 10.02
C THR A 321 -17.30 9.52 10.23
N THR A 322 -17.34 8.19 10.39
CA THR A 322 -16.16 7.32 10.46
C THR A 322 -16.21 6.35 9.28
N ALA A 323 -15.11 6.28 8.53
CA ALA A 323 -14.99 5.46 7.33
C ALA A 323 -13.54 5.01 7.12
N GLY A 324 -13.37 4.06 6.20
CA GLY A 324 -12.06 3.67 5.72
C GLY A 324 -11.41 4.77 4.87
N ILE A 325 -10.08 4.79 4.88
CA ILE A 325 -9.25 5.51 3.93
C ILE A 325 -7.99 4.68 3.66
N LEU A 326 -7.58 4.63 2.40
CA LEU A 326 -6.35 3.96 1.99
C LEU A 326 -5.11 4.48 2.74
N TYR A 327 -4.98 5.80 2.75
CA TYR A 327 -3.86 6.51 3.29
C TYR A 327 -4.26 7.96 3.52
N HIS A 328 -3.91 8.48 4.68
CA HIS A 328 -3.86 9.91 4.94
C HIS A 328 -2.58 10.18 5.73
N TYR A 329 -1.85 11.23 5.36
CA TYR A 329 -0.54 11.51 5.92
C TYR A 329 -0.54 11.66 7.46
N SER A 330 -1.68 12.00 8.07
CA SER A 330 -1.78 12.17 9.53
C SER A 330 -1.88 10.85 10.31
N ALA A 331 -2.19 9.72 9.67
CA ALA A 331 -2.37 8.45 10.34
C ALA A 331 -1.03 7.76 10.70
N PRO A 332 -0.19 7.33 9.72
CA PRO A 332 1.06 6.66 10.03
C PRO A 332 2.08 7.58 10.74
N GLN A 333 2.83 7.02 11.68
CA GLN A 333 3.88 7.73 12.43
C GLN A 333 5.21 7.00 12.24
N ASN A 334 5.90 7.31 11.14
CA ASN A 334 7.19 6.70 10.79
C ASN A 334 8.03 7.67 9.93
N ALA A 335 9.32 7.36 9.81
CA ALA A 335 10.28 8.23 9.13
C ALA A 335 9.99 8.42 7.63
N ALA A 336 9.48 7.39 6.94
CA ALA A 336 9.14 7.49 5.52
C ALA A 336 7.96 8.44 5.30
N ASN A 337 6.92 8.36 6.13
CA ASN A 337 5.79 9.28 6.09
C ASN A 337 6.19 10.71 6.45
N ASP A 338 7.02 10.89 7.49
CA ASP A 338 7.49 12.22 7.88
C ASP A 338 8.35 12.87 6.79
N PHE A 339 9.21 12.09 6.13
CA PHE A 339 9.95 12.56 4.96
C PHE A 339 8.98 12.99 3.84
N LEU A 340 8.02 12.15 3.48
CA LEU A 340 7.06 12.44 2.41
C LEU A 340 6.26 13.72 2.70
N LYS A 341 5.76 13.86 3.93
CA LYS A 341 5.06 15.07 4.42
C LYS A 341 5.89 16.33 4.29
N GLU A 342 7.12 16.28 4.82
CA GLU A 342 8.01 17.44 4.83
C GLU A 342 8.37 17.86 3.40
N GLN A 343 8.75 16.91 2.55
CA GLN A 343 9.18 17.19 1.19
C GLN A 343 8.04 17.64 0.29
N ASP A 344 6.86 17.02 0.39
CA ASP A 344 5.67 17.47 -0.36
C ASP A 344 5.30 18.90 0.02
N LYS A 345 5.28 19.19 1.33
CA LYS A 345 4.93 20.52 1.81
C LYS A 345 5.94 21.58 1.37
N ALA A 346 7.24 21.29 1.53
CA ALA A 346 8.31 22.23 1.22
C ALA A 346 8.42 22.50 -0.28
N ARG A 347 8.33 21.46 -1.11
CA ARG A 347 8.59 21.54 -2.55
C ARG A 347 7.33 21.82 -3.35
N TYR A 348 6.16 21.34 -2.95
CA TYR A 348 4.94 21.43 -3.76
C TYR A 348 3.81 22.19 -3.07
N GLY A 349 3.96 22.52 -1.78
CA GLY A 349 2.99 23.32 -1.04
C GLY A 349 1.73 22.54 -0.62
N VAL A 350 1.69 21.24 -0.93
CA VAL A 350 0.59 20.32 -0.63
C VAL A 350 1.04 19.29 0.39
N MET A 351 0.09 18.64 1.06
CA MET A 351 0.39 17.44 1.84
C MET A 351 0.22 16.18 0.97
N PRO A 352 0.89 15.07 1.31
CA PRO A 352 0.70 13.80 0.62
C PRO A 352 -0.75 13.34 0.72
N ASP A 353 -1.27 12.79 -0.37
CA ASP A 353 -2.64 12.31 -0.50
C ASP A 353 -2.66 10.81 -0.83
N LEU A 354 -3.85 10.24 -1.08
CA LEU A 354 -4.15 8.80 -1.20
C LEU A 354 -3.03 7.95 -1.84
N PHE A 355 -2.49 8.40 -2.97
CA PHE A 355 -1.57 7.62 -3.82
C PHE A 355 -0.11 8.05 -3.72
N ASP A 356 0.21 9.08 -2.94
CA ASP A 356 1.62 9.44 -2.71
C ASP A 356 2.36 8.32 -1.97
N ALA A 357 1.68 7.61 -1.06
CA ALA A 357 2.25 6.42 -0.42
C ALA A 357 2.61 5.32 -1.44
N ASP A 358 1.76 5.11 -2.45
CA ASP A 358 1.97 4.08 -3.48
C ASP A 358 3.18 4.42 -4.37
N GLY A 359 3.32 5.67 -4.81
CA GLY A 359 4.46 6.10 -5.62
C GLY A 359 5.78 6.00 -4.86
N MET A 360 5.82 6.40 -3.59
CA MET A 360 7.00 6.25 -2.74
C MET A 360 7.34 4.77 -2.47
N ASN A 361 6.34 3.92 -2.21
CA ASN A 361 6.55 2.48 -2.04
C ASN A 361 7.13 1.83 -3.31
N ALA A 362 6.68 2.24 -4.50
CA ALA A 362 7.21 1.72 -5.76
C ALA A 362 8.69 2.05 -5.91
N ALA A 363 9.09 3.28 -5.59
CA ALA A 363 10.49 3.70 -5.62
C ALA A 363 11.36 2.93 -4.61
N ILE A 364 10.85 2.73 -3.39
CA ILE A 364 11.55 1.94 -2.37
C ILE A 364 11.72 0.50 -2.86
N LEU A 365 10.68 -0.14 -3.39
CA LEU A 365 10.76 -1.51 -3.91
C LEU A 365 11.78 -1.63 -5.05
N VAL A 366 11.85 -0.65 -5.97
CA VAL A 366 12.87 -0.61 -7.02
C VAL A 366 14.27 -0.67 -6.41
N VAL A 367 14.55 0.20 -5.43
CA VAL A 367 15.88 0.31 -4.81
C VAL A 367 16.20 -0.93 -3.97
N GLU A 368 15.23 -1.47 -3.23
CA GLU A 368 15.42 -2.68 -2.44
C GLU A 368 15.66 -3.93 -3.31
N ALA A 369 14.99 -4.05 -4.46
CA ALA A 369 15.25 -5.12 -5.42
C ALA A 369 16.66 -5.04 -6.02
N ILE A 370 17.12 -3.82 -6.35
CA ILE A 370 18.49 -3.58 -6.84
C ILE A 370 19.53 -3.94 -5.78
N LYS A 371 19.31 -3.57 -4.51
CA LYS A 371 20.18 -3.95 -3.39
C LYS A 371 20.20 -5.48 -3.20
N ALA A 372 19.03 -6.11 -3.20
CA ALA A 372 18.87 -7.55 -2.98
C ALA A 372 19.55 -8.41 -4.06
N THR A 373 19.63 -7.89 -5.29
CA THR A 373 20.33 -8.52 -6.41
C THR A 373 21.81 -8.11 -6.53
N ASN A 374 22.31 -7.26 -5.62
CA ASN A 374 23.63 -6.66 -5.69
C ASN A 374 23.90 -6.01 -7.06
N GLY A 375 22.89 -5.32 -7.60
CA GLY A 375 22.97 -4.59 -8.87
C GLY A 375 22.71 -5.42 -10.12
N ASP A 376 22.39 -6.71 -10.00
CA ASP A 376 21.96 -7.52 -11.15
C ASP A 376 20.53 -7.16 -11.56
N VAL A 377 20.44 -6.39 -12.64
CA VAL A 377 19.18 -5.90 -13.21
C VAL A 377 18.60 -6.81 -14.29
N ASN A 378 19.03 -8.07 -14.35
CA ASN A 378 18.34 -9.08 -15.13
C ASN A 378 16.90 -9.27 -14.61
N GLY A 379 15.93 -9.32 -15.51
CA GLY A 379 14.51 -9.44 -15.14
C GLY A 379 14.19 -10.66 -14.28
N ASP A 380 14.83 -11.82 -14.52
CA ASP A 380 14.62 -13.03 -13.69
C ASP A 380 15.24 -12.89 -12.29
N ALA A 381 16.38 -12.20 -12.18
CA ALA A 381 17.02 -11.91 -10.89
C ALA A 381 16.16 -10.96 -10.05
N LEU A 382 15.71 -9.85 -10.65
CA LEU A 382 14.85 -8.86 -10.01
C LEU A 382 13.49 -9.44 -9.59
N LYS A 383 12.87 -10.22 -10.48
CA LYS A 383 11.64 -10.97 -10.17
C LYS A 383 11.81 -11.83 -8.92
N THR A 384 12.86 -12.64 -8.90
CA THR A 384 13.14 -13.55 -7.77
C THR A 384 13.40 -12.77 -6.47
N ALA A 385 14.08 -11.62 -6.57
CA ALA A 385 14.40 -10.79 -5.41
C ALA A 385 13.19 -10.05 -4.82
N MET A 386 12.18 -9.73 -5.64
CA MET A 386 10.97 -9.04 -5.17
C MET A 386 9.94 -9.97 -4.53
N GLU A 387 9.98 -11.27 -4.82
CA GLU A 387 9.04 -12.24 -4.23
C GLU A 387 9.31 -12.41 -2.73
N GLY A 388 8.34 -12.07 -1.86
CA GLY A 388 8.50 -12.16 -0.40
C GLY A 388 9.25 -10.99 0.25
N ILE A 389 9.69 -9.99 -0.54
CA ILE A 389 10.46 -8.86 0.00
C ILE A 389 9.61 -8.03 0.96
N SER A 390 10.22 -7.55 2.03
CA SER A 390 9.62 -6.60 2.99
C SER A 390 10.46 -5.33 3.07
N PHE A 391 9.79 -4.18 3.16
CA PHE A 391 10.44 -2.88 3.31
C PHE A 391 9.59 -1.92 4.14
N GLU A 392 10.21 -0.87 4.69
CA GLU A 392 9.51 0.20 5.39
C GLU A 392 9.13 1.33 4.42
N GLY A 393 7.83 1.61 4.31
CA GLY A 393 7.29 2.68 3.48
C GLY A 393 6.46 3.68 4.30
N PRO A 394 5.79 4.67 3.66
CA PRO A 394 4.97 5.66 4.36
C PRO A 394 3.88 5.05 5.23
N LYS A 395 3.40 3.86 4.88
CA LYS A 395 2.36 3.13 5.61
C LYS A 395 2.92 2.12 6.64
N GLY A 396 4.22 2.20 6.95
CA GLY A 396 4.93 1.20 7.77
C GLY A 396 5.43 0.03 6.91
N THR A 397 5.54 -1.15 7.52
CA THR A 397 6.04 -2.35 6.84
C THR A 397 5.09 -2.79 5.71
N VAL A 398 5.63 -2.86 4.50
CA VAL A 398 4.99 -3.45 3.31
C VAL A 398 5.69 -4.76 3.01
N THR A 399 4.91 -5.82 2.77
CA THR A 399 5.44 -7.13 2.37
C THR A 399 4.79 -7.55 1.05
N ILE A 400 5.61 -7.87 0.05
CA ILE A 400 5.11 -8.43 -1.21
C ILE A 400 4.87 -9.92 -1.01
N ARG A 401 3.61 -10.30 -0.93
CA ARG A 401 3.19 -11.69 -0.68
C ARG A 401 3.67 -12.61 -1.81
N PRO A 402 4.43 -13.69 -1.51
CA PRO A 402 5.07 -14.50 -2.55
C PRO A 402 4.05 -15.27 -3.43
N GLU A 403 2.90 -15.63 -2.88
CA GLU A 403 1.88 -16.43 -3.56
C GLU A 403 1.37 -15.76 -4.85
N ASP A 404 1.02 -14.47 -4.76
CA ASP A 404 0.32 -13.71 -5.80
C ASP A 404 0.82 -12.27 -6.01
N HIS A 405 1.92 -11.90 -5.35
CA HIS A 405 2.62 -10.61 -5.46
C HIS A 405 1.80 -9.40 -5.04
N VAL A 406 0.81 -9.60 -4.16
CA VAL A 406 0.06 -8.52 -3.50
C VAL A 406 0.90 -7.90 -2.38
N ALA A 407 0.95 -6.56 -2.32
CA ALA A 407 1.46 -5.87 -1.13
C ALA A 407 0.48 -5.97 0.05
N ILE A 408 0.90 -6.68 1.10
CA ILE A 408 0.25 -6.63 2.41
C ILE A 408 0.75 -5.38 3.13
N GLN A 409 -0.19 -4.52 3.49
CA GLN A 409 0.07 -3.18 4.01
C GLN A 409 -1.07 -2.74 4.92
N ASP A 410 -0.77 -1.79 5.80
CA ASP A 410 -1.78 -1.17 6.64
C ASP A 410 -2.77 -0.34 5.81
N MET A 411 -3.98 -0.16 6.31
CA MET A 411 -4.98 0.81 5.86
C MET A 411 -5.60 1.43 7.10
N TYR A 412 -6.38 2.50 6.94
CA TYR A 412 -6.79 3.29 8.10
C TYR A 412 -8.31 3.42 8.16
N ILE A 413 -8.84 3.42 9.38
CA ILE A 413 -10.16 3.91 9.71
C ILE A 413 -9.97 5.27 10.36
N MET A 414 -10.67 6.27 9.83
CA MET A 414 -10.56 7.63 10.32
C MET A 414 -11.93 8.24 10.56
N LYS A 415 -11.97 9.28 11.37
CA LYS A 415 -13.17 10.09 11.58
C LYS A 415 -12.97 11.45 10.94
N LEU A 416 -13.87 11.83 10.04
CA LEU A 416 -13.87 13.16 9.45
C LEU A 416 -14.31 14.19 10.50
N VAL A 417 -13.44 15.13 10.85
CA VAL A 417 -13.72 16.17 11.85
C VAL A 417 -13.80 17.58 11.27
N SER A 418 -13.24 17.78 10.08
CA SER A 418 -13.31 19.04 9.35
C SER A 418 -13.07 18.80 7.87
N VAL A 419 -13.52 19.73 7.02
CA VAL A 419 -13.12 19.80 5.61
C VAL A 419 -12.55 21.18 5.25
N THR A 420 -12.23 21.99 6.25
CA THR A 420 -11.76 23.38 6.06
C THR A 420 -10.43 23.65 6.75
N GLU A 421 -9.90 22.69 7.49
CA GLU A 421 -8.57 22.82 8.10
C GLU A 421 -7.50 22.98 7.03
N ALA A 422 -6.48 23.78 7.34
CA ALA A 422 -5.33 23.93 6.47
C ALA A 422 -4.60 22.59 6.31
N ASP A 423 -3.84 22.48 5.22
CA ASP A 423 -3.00 21.32 4.92
C ASP A 423 -3.78 19.99 4.83
N ALA A 424 -5.09 20.07 4.59
CA ALA A 424 -5.98 18.92 4.54
C ALA A 424 -6.01 18.09 5.83
N ASN A 425 -5.80 18.72 7.00
CA ASN A 425 -5.87 18.06 8.29
C ASN A 425 -7.34 17.78 8.71
N PHE A 426 -8.02 16.95 7.94
CA PHE A 426 -9.47 16.74 8.01
C PHE A 426 -9.90 15.69 9.03
N TYR A 427 -8.98 14.85 9.49
CA TYR A 427 -9.32 13.59 10.15
C TYR A 427 -8.72 13.43 11.53
N GLU A 428 -9.47 12.78 12.41
CA GLU A 428 -8.95 12.12 13.61
C GLU A 428 -8.71 10.63 13.32
N TYR A 429 -7.57 10.10 13.76
CA TYR A 429 -7.26 8.68 13.67
C TYR A 429 -8.23 7.87 14.56
N VAL A 430 -8.74 6.75 14.04
CA VAL A 430 -9.59 5.82 14.79
C VAL A 430 -8.88 4.49 14.96
N ASP A 431 -8.53 3.83 13.85
CA ASP A 431 -7.90 2.52 13.88
C ASP A 431 -7.05 2.27 12.63
N THR A 432 -6.22 1.22 12.69
CA THR A 432 -5.46 0.69 11.57
C THR A 432 -5.95 -0.72 11.27
N THR A 433 -6.31 -0.98 10.03
CA THR A 433 -6.55 -2.34 9.53
C THR A 433 -5.32 -2.82 8.77
N ARG A 434 -5.18 -4.13 8.63
CA ARG A 434 -4.13 -4.73 7.78
C ARG A 434 -4.77 -5.85 6.96
N PRO A 435 -5.54 -5.49 5.91
CA PRO A 435 -6.36 -6.45 5.19
C PRO A 435 -5.51 -7.45 4.40
N GLU A 436 -5.79 -8.74 4.62
CA GLU A 436 -5.22 -9.87 3.89
C GLU A 436 -6.25 -10.43 2.89
N PRO A 437 -6.19 -10.02 1.61
CA PRO A 437 -7.18 -10.43 0.63
C PRO A 437 -7.03 -11.92 0.27
N PRO A 438 -8.08 -12.57 -0.25
CA PRO A 438 -7.99 -13.94 -0.72
C PRO A 438 -7.03 -14.04 -1.92
N CYS A 439 -6.59 -15.26 -2.20
CA CYS A 439 -5.87 -15.57 -3.43
C CYS A 439 -6.85 -15.68 -4.59
N LEU A 440 -6.62 -14.88 -5.64
CA LEU A 440 -7.48 -14.81 -6.83
C LEU A 440 -6.83 -15.35 -8.09
N LEU A 441 -5.73 -16.11 -7.92
CA LEU A 441 -5.01 -16.69 -9.05
C LEU A 441 -5.93 -17.61 -9.88
N PRO A 442 -5.69 -17.76 -11.19
CA PRO A 442 -6.42 -18.72 -12.00
C PRO A 442 -6.26 -20.14 -11.46
N GLU A 443 -7.21 -21.02 -11.74
CA GLU A 443 -7.19 -22.42 -11.28
C GLU A 443 -5.88 -23.15 -11.61
N ALA A 444 -5.26 -22.84 -12.74
CA ALA A 444 -3.97 -23.41 -13.14
C ALA A 444 -2.80 -23.05 -12.20
N LEU A 445 -2.94 -22.00 -11.38
CA LEU A 445 -1.95 -21.51 -10.43
C LEU A 445 -2.44 -21.61 -8.98
N LYS A 446 -3.56 -22.30 -8.73
CA LYS A 446 -4.14 -22.44 -7.39
C LYS A 446 -3.17 -23.00 -6.34
N ASP A 447 -2.26 -23.90 -6.75
CA ASP A 447 -1.25 -24.45 -5.83
C ASP A 447 -0.32 -23.36 -5.25
N ARG A 448 -0.12 -22.25 -5.97
CA ARG A 448 0.63 -21.09 -5.44
C ARG A 448 -0.08 -20.42 -4.27
N CYS A 449 -1.40 -20.51 -4.17
CA CYS A 449 -2.17 -19.86 -3.11
C CYS A 449 -1.91 -20.45 -1.72
N GLY A 450 -1.31 -21.64 -1.62
CA GLY A 450 -0.98 -22.27 -0.35
C GLY A 450 -2.20 -22.41 0.57
N ALA A 451 -2.14 -21.75 1.74
CA ALA A 451 -3.20 -21.80 2.75
C ALA A 451 -4.18 -20.61 2.68
N LEU A 452 -4.02 -19.71 1.71
CA LEU A 452 -4.90 -18.55 1.57
C LEU A 452 -6.33 -18.98 1.19
N PRO A 453 -7.36 -18.25 1.65
CA PRO A 453 -8.71 -18.39 1.09
C PRO A 453 -8.66 -18.20 -0.43
N TYR A 454 -9.30 -19.10 -1.18
CA TYR A 454 -9.23 -19.10 -2.64
C TYR A 454 -10.54 -18.60 -3.26
N GLY A 455 -10.43 -17.66 -4.20
CA GLY A 455 -11.55 -17.11 -4.98
C GLY A 455 -12.40 -16.07 -4.23
N ASN A 456 -12.60 -16.22 -2.93
CA ASN A 456 -13.31 -15.30 -2.05
C ASN A 456 -12.78 -15.38 -0.61
N LEU A 457 -13.19 -14.46 0.25
CA LEU A 457 -12.75 -14.36 1.65
C LEU A 457 -13.13 -15.59 2.49
N SER A 458 -14.22 -16.28 2.13
CA SER A 458 -14.67 -17.48 2.85
C SER A 458 -13.94 -18.76 2.41
N GLY A 459 -13.24 -18.74 1.27
CA GLY A 459 -12.53 -19.87 0.69
C GLY A 459 -13.40 -21.03 0.21
N ASN A 460 -14.72 -20.81 0.06
CA ASN A 460 -15.69 -21.83 -0.35
C ASN A 460 -16.00 -21.79 -1.86
#